data_AF-A0A7Y2I5P3-F1
#
_entry.id   AF-A0A7Y2I5P3-F1
#
_cell.length_a   1.000
_cell.length_b   1.000
_cell.length_c   1.000
_cell.angle_alpha   90.00
_cell.angle_beta   90.00
_cell.angle_gamma   90.00
#
_symmetry.space_group_name_H-M   'P 1'
#
loop_
_entity.id
_entity.type
_entity.pdbx_description
1 polymer ?
#
loop_
_entity_poly.entity_id
_entity_poly.type
_entity_poly.pdbx_seq_one_letter_code
_entity_poly.pdbx_strand_id
1 'polypeptide(L)'
;FKLEEQTIRDFTDYDMGSRLWLDKLAKMLENNQTEGLNDTYFPTLDPTDPNRLTTEEQEVIDDLVSQFVTNRKLKRLLGYLFSTGKTFSIYNDILNIHALVPSTKDGDFDEFLGRSGKNLLNFIQATIERVGNNYMEGKPQDHRDQALFFYLWCGPKSPFFGKHAMKTFERYFLIDKSTHVERSLYWQQNLEQPQFKAKLLSEFGVQRVVYGHTPIDYLKGKHMAGDDGVAINVDGGFAAAYYNRGHSLVQTPHQLYGIILPTPDEIKEAERKLESAPLDIELIDEFLHPMKVKDSQEGKMLQKERNQLMKKITRLEAETTN
;
A
#
# COMPACT_ATOMS: atom_id res chain seq x y z
N PHE A 1 13.45 4.45 16.92
CA PHE A 1 12.70 5.00 18.07
C PHE A 1 12.89 6.51 18.27
N LYS A 2 14.07 7.05 18.60
CA LYS A 2 14.24 8.51 18.88
C LYS A 2 13.67 9.42 17.78
N LEU A 3 14.11 9.23 16.52
CA LEU A 3 13.60 9.98 15.35
C LEU A 3 12.12 9.73 15.05
N GLU A 4 11.63 8.51 15.26
CA GLU A 4 10.21 8.16 15.06
C GLU A 4 9.33 8.95 16.03
N GLU A 5 9.71 8.98 17.31
CA GLU A 5 8.97 9.70 18.33
C GLU A 5 9.03 11.22 18.16
N GLN A 6 10.17 11.76 17.73
CA GLN A 6 10.27 13.17 17.32
C GLN A 6 9.23 13.48 16.22
N THR A 7 9.18 12.66 15.16
CA THR A 7 8.19 12.80 14.08
C THR A 7 6.75 12.70 14.59
N ILE A 8 6.46 11.77 15.50
CA ILE A 8 5.12 11.61 16.11
C ILE A 8 4.70 12.85 16.90
N ARG A 9 5.64 13.47 17.62
CA ARG A 9 5.39 14.69 18.40
C ARG A 9 5.17 15.91 17.52
N ASP A 10 5.89 16.01 16.41
CA ASP A 10 5.77 17.11 15.47
C ASP A 10 4.45 17.06 14.66
N PHE A 11 3.90 15.85 14.47
CA PHE A 11 2.70 15.59 13.66
C PHE A 11 1.64 14.81 14.46
N THR A 12 1.13 15.42 15.53
CA THR A 12 0.17 14.79 16.45
C THR A 12 -1.17 14.41 15.80
N ASP A 13 -1.54 15.09 14.70
CA ASP A 13 -2.76 14.82 13.92
C ASP A 13 -2.73 13.46 13.20
N TYR A 14 -1.61 12.74 13.23
CA TYR A 14 -1.49 11.38 12.69
C TYR A 14 -1.91 10.27 13.65
N ASP A 15 -2.32 10.62 14.88
CA ASP A 15 -2.86 9.67 15.87
C ASP A 15 -1.91 8.48 16.18
N MET A 16 -0.60 8.77 16.22
CA MET A 16 0.44 7.77 16.51
C MET A 16 1.00 7.86 17.93
N GLY A 17 0.40 8.67 18.81
CA GLY A 17 0.88 8.92 20.17
C GLY A 17 0.97 7.67 21.05
N SER A 18 0.19 6.62 20.74
CA SER A 18 0.27 5.31 21.40
C SER A 18 1.64 4.64 21.27
N ARG A 19 2.46 5.07 20.29
CA ARG A 19 3.80 4.57 20.03
C ARG A 19 4.92 5.31 20.75
N LEU A 20 4.61 6.36 21.49
CA LEU A 20 5.61 7.05 22.33
C LEU A 20 5.95 6.15 23.52
N TRP A 21 7.16 5.60 23.51
CA TRP A 21 7.69 4.60 24.43
C TRP A 21 8.93 5.06 25.18
N LEU A 22 9.78 5.93 24.62
CA LEU A 22 11.07 6.27 25.23
C LEU A 22 10.92 6.96 26.59
N ASP A 23 9.94 7.86 26.74
CA ASP A 23 9.62 8.46 28.05
C ASP A 23 9.17 7.41 29.08
N LYS A 24 8.41 6.40 28.63
CA LYS A 24 7.93 5.32 29.50
C LYS A 24 9.10 4.43 29.91
N LEU A 25 9.96 4.07 28.94
CA LEU A 25 11.17 3.28 29.18
C LEU A 25 12.10 3.98 30.16
N ALA A 26 12.38 5.28 29.96
CA ALA A 26 13.22 6.07 30.87
C ALA A 26 12.68 6.03 32.31
N LYS A 27 11.38 6.28 32.49
CA LYS A 27 10.72 6.21 33.82
C LYS A 27 10.75 4.81 34.42
N MET A 28 10.61 3.76 33.62
CA MET A 28 10.71 2.38 34.09
C MET A 28 12.12 2.08 34.62
N LEU A 29 13.16 2.52 33.90
CA LEU A 29 14.56 2.32 34.30
C LEU A 29 14.90 3.13 35.56
N GLU A 30 14.49 4.40 35.65
CA GLU A 30 14.71 5.25 36.83
C GLU A 30 14.08 4.68 38.10
N ASN A 31 12.88 4.10 37.97
CA ASN A 31 12.14 3.53 39.10
C ASN A 31 12.46 2.05 39.37
N ASN A 32 13.42 1.45 38.65
CA ASN A 32 13.76 0.03 38.72
C ASN A 32 12.54 -0.90 38.48
N GLN A 33 11.62 -0.50 37.62
CA GLN A 33 10.42 -1.24 37.20
C GLN A 33 10.70 -2.02 35.91
N THR A 34 11.70 -2.91 35.96
CA THR A 34 12.28 -3.54 34.77
C THR A 34 11.84 -4.98 34.54
N GLU A 35 10.95 -5.52 35.36
CA GLU A 35 10.55 -6.93 35.33
C GLU A 35 9.87 -7.34 34.01
N GLY A 36 9.27 -6.37 33.30
CA GLY A 36 8.63 -6.57 32.00
C GLY A 36 9.57 -6.42 30.79
N LEU A 37 10.82 -5.99 31.00
CA LEU A 37 11.77 -5.71 29.93
C LEU A 37 12.70 -6.90 29.67
N ASN A 38 13.02 -7.17 28.40
CA ASN A 38 14.01 -8.19 28.04
C ASN A 38 15.46 -7.67 28.00
N ASP A 39 15.64 -6.35 28.05
CA ASP A 39 16.91 -5.64 28.16
C ASP A 39 16.71 -4.41 29.05
N THR A 40 17.73 -4.04 29.82
CA THR A 40 17.72 -2.91 30.76
C THR A 40 18.93 -2.00 30.58
N TYR A 41 19.86 -2.34 29.69
CA TYR A 41 21.09 -1.59 29.50
C TYR A 41 20.99 -0.68 28.26
N PHE A 42 20.55 0.57 28.49
CA PHE A 42 20.40 1.58 27.46
C PHE A 42 21.36 2.76 27.69
N PRO A 43 22.67 2.61 27.43
CA PRO A 43 23.69 3.60 27.79
C PRO A 43 23.56 4.94 27.05
N THR A 44 22.84 4.97 25.92
CA THR A 44 22.61 6.19 25.13
C THR A 44 21.26 6.86 25.43
N LEU A 45 20.49 6.34 26.38
CA LEU A 45 19.21 6.91 26.79
C LEU A 45 19.45 7.92 27.94
N ASP A 46 19.24 9.21 27.66
CA ASP A 46 19.22 10.25 28.69
C ASP A 46 17.82 10.27 29.34
N PRO A 47 17.67 9.99 30.64
CA PRO A 47 16.35 9.96 31.28
C PRO A 47 15.63 11.31 31.27
N THR A 48 16.38 12.42 31.21
CA THR A 48 15.82 13.78 31.21
C THR A 48 15.38 14.24 29.82
N ASP A 49 15.95 13.64 28.77
CA ASP A 49 15.58 13.88 27.37
C ASP A 49 15.73 12.58 26.55
N PRO A 50 14.82 11.60 26.72
CA PRO A 50 14.96 10.27 26.13
C PRO A 50 14.93 10.27 24.60
N ASN A 51 14.38 11.33 24.01
CA ASN A 51 14.23 11.48 22.57
C ASN A 51 15.47 12.11 21.89
N ARG A 52 16.42 12.66 22.64
CA ARG A 52 17.61 13.32 22.07
C ARG A 52 18.61 12.32 21.54
N LEU A 53 19.07 12.54 20.31
CA LEU A 53 20.20 11.80 19.76
C LEU A 53 21.50 12.26 20.43
N THR A 54 22.38 11.33 20.79
CA THR A 54 23.76 11.68 21.14
C THR A 54 24.51 12.16 19.89
N THR A 55 25.68 12.77 20.08
CA THR A 55 26.53 13.19 18.95
C THR A 55 26.88 11.99 18.06
N GLU A 56 27.23 10.85 18.66
CA GLU A 56 27.58 9.63 17.94
C GLU A 56 26.38 9.03 17.21
N GLU A 57 25.19 9.05 17.83
CA GLU A 57 23.96 8.62 17.16
C GLU A 57 23.64 9.52 15.96
N GLN A 58 23.84 10.84 16.09
CA GLN A 58 23.64 11.79 15.00
C GLN A 58 24.62 11.55 13.85
N GLU A 59 25.90 11.30 14.13
CA GLU A 59 26.91 10.96 13.13
C GLU A 59 26.53 9.71 12.33
N VAL A 60 25.99 8.67 13.00
CA VAL A 60 25.49 7.45 12.35
C VAL A 60 24.29 7.74 11.46
N ILE A 61 23.34 8.56 11.93
CA ILE A 61 22.17 8.95 11.14
C ILE A 61 22.58 9.76 9.90
N ASP A 62 23.48 10.72 10.06
CA ASP A 62 23.97 11.56 8.96
C ASP A 62 24.71 10.72 7.90
N ASP A 63 25.52 9.76 8.33
CA ASP A 63 26.18 8.81 7.43
C ASP A 63 25.16 7.93 6.69
N LEU A 64 24.19 7.35 7.39
CA LEU A 64 23.11 6.56 6.76
C LEU A 64 22.33 7.39 5.74
N VAL A 65 21.95 8.62 6.10
CA VAL A 65 21.27 9.53 5.18
C VAL A 65 22.15 9.78 3.96
N SER A 66 23.43 10.10 4.15
CA SER A 66 24.40 10.31 3.06
C SER A 66 24.48 9.11 2.13
N GLN A 67 24.59 7.90 2.67
CA GLN A 67 24.63 6.67 1.89
C GLN A 67 23.37 6.48 1.04
N PHE A 68 22.17 6.65 1.61
CA PHE A 68 20.91 6.49 0.88
C PHE A 68 20.71 7.58 -0.19
N VAL A 69 20.98 8.85 0.15
CA VAL A 69 20.75 9.99 -0.75
C VAL A 69 21.82 10.14 -1.82
N THR A 70 22.96 9.44 -1.74
CA THR A 70 24.01 9.47 -2.78
C THR A 70 24.05 8.21 -3.63
N ASN A 71 23.40 7.12 -3.20
CA ASN A 71 23.39 5.84 -3.91
C ASN A 71 22.71 5.94 -5.28
N ARG A 72 23.51 5.89 -6.35
CA ARG A 72 23.04 6.01 -7.75
C ARG A 72 22.00 4.97 -8.15
N LYS A 73 22.08 3.74 -7.61
CA LYS A 73 21.12 2.67 -7.92
C LYS A 73 19.77 2.99 -7.29
N LEU A 74 19.75 3.38 -6.02
CA LEU A 74 18.53 3.81 -5.33
C LEU A 74 17.93 5.03 -6.01
N LYS A 75 18.75 6.03 -6.38
CA LYS A 75 18.27 7.19 -7.14
C LYS A 75 17.53 6.82 -8.41
N ARG A 76 18.11 5.92 -9.20
CA ARG A 76 17.49 5.44 -10.44
C ARG A 76 16.16 4.73 -10.17
N LEU A 77 16.11 3.87 -9.15
CA LEU A 77 14.89 3.13 -8.79
C LEU A 77 13.79 4.04 -8.25
N LEU A 78 14.14 5.00 -7.38
CA LEU A 78 13.20 6.00 -6.88
C LEU A 78 12.71 6.93 -7.99
N GLY A 79 13.59 7.33 -8.91
CA GLY A 79 13.19 8.12 -10.08
C GLY A 79 12.15 7.39 -10.93
N TYR A 80 12.33 6.09 -11.17
CA TYR A 80 11.33 5.27 -11.86
C TYR A 80 10.02 5.13 -11.05
N LEU A 81 10.12 4.90 -9.74
CA LEU A 81 8.96 4.79 -8.86
C LEU A 81 8.13 6.09 -8.89
N PHE A 82 8.78 7.25 -8.83
CA PHE A 82 8.08 8.54 -8.86
C PHE A 82 7.57 8.93 -10.25
N SER A 83 8.22 8.50 -11.33
CA SER A 83 7.77 8.81 -12.69
C SER A 83 6.60 7.94 -13.15
N THR A 84 6.54 6.69 -12.67
CA THR A 84 5.66 5.65 -13.23
C THR A 84 4.71 5.07 -12.20
N GLY A 85 5.13 5.04 -10.93
CA GLY A 85 4.39 4.42 -9.84
C GLY A 85 3.10 5.17 -9.53
N LYS A 86 2.06 4.40 -9.23
CA LYS A 86 0.77 4.90 -8.75
C LYS A 86 0.35 4.08 -7.55
N THR A 87 -0.22 4.72 -6.54
CA THR A 87 -0.75 4.05 -5.34
C THR A 87 -2.01 3.24 -5.65
N PHE A 88 -2.76 3.69 -6.65
CA PHE A 88 -3.84 2.95 -7.26
C PHE A 88 -4.02 3.37 -8.72
N SER A 89 -4.69 2.52 -9.50
CA SER A 89 -5.08 2.82 -10.87
C SER A 89 -6.41 2.14 -11.20
N ILE A 90 -7.12 2.66 -12.19
CA ILE A 90 -8.34 2.03 -12.70
C ILE A 90 -8.08 1.68 -14.15
N TYR A 91 -8.21 0.40 -14.49
CA TYR A 91 -8.09 -0.10 -15.86
C TYR A 91 -9.21 -1.10 -16.11
N ASN A 92 -9.90 -0.96 -17.25
CA ASN A 92 -11.02 -1.84 -17.63
C ASN A 92 -12.07 -2.02 -16.53
N ASP A 93 -12.42 -0.94 -15.84
CA ASP A 93 -13.37 -0.93 -14.72
C ASP A 93 -12.92 -1.82 -13.54
N ILE A 94 -11.62 -2.06 -13.40
CA ILE A 94 -10.98 -2.75 -12.28
C ILE A 94 -10.11 -1.74 -11.52
N LEU A 95 -10.40 -1.57 -10.22
CA LEU A 95 -9.56 -0.81 -9.32
C LEU A 95 -8.36 -1.66 -8.91
N ASN A 96 -7.16 -1.27 -9.29
CA ASN A 96 -5.90 -1.87 -8.84
C ASN A 96 -5.33 -1.00 -7.71
N ILE A 97 -5.24 -1.55 -6.50
CA ILE A 97 -4.72 -0.84 -5.32
C ILE A 97 -3.54 -1.58 -4.71
N HIS A 98 -2.63 -0.84 -4.09
CA HIS A 98 -1.46 -1.42 -3.43
C HIS A 98 -1.83 -2.42 -2.31
N ALA A 99 -2.68 -2.01 -1.37
CA ALA A 99 -3.07 -2.87 -0.25
C ALA A 99 -4.56 -2.74 0.10
N LEU A 100 -5.03 -1.56 0.53
CA LEU A 100 -6.43 -1.42 0.96
C LEU A 100 -6.98 0.00 0.85
N VAL A 101 -8.31 0.12 0.96
CA VAL A 101 -9.00 1.37 1.35
C VAL A 101 -9.37 1.27 2.84
N PRO A 102 -8.90 2.17 3.71
CA PRO A 102 -9.18 2.11 5.14
C PRO A 102 -10.69 2.09 5.39
N SER A 103 -11.14 1.18 6.25
CA SER A 103 -12.54 1.02 6.59
C SER A 103 -12.75 0.70 8.06
N THR A 104 -13.87 1.15 8.58
CA THR A 104 -14.32 0.89 9.95
C THR A 104 -14.85 -0.54 10.05
N LYS A 105 -15.08 -1.00 11.28
CA LYS A 105 -15.71 -2.30 11.55
C LYS A 105 -17.08 -2.46 10.88
N ASP A 106 -17.81 -1.36 10.72
CA ASP A 106 -19.18 -1.36 10.21
C ASP A 106 -19.24 -1.28 8.68
N GLY A 107 -18.08 -1.24 8.00
CA GLY A 107 -18.02 -1.16 6.54
C GLY A 107 -18.15 0.26 5.99
N ASP A 108 -17.87 1.28 6.79
CA ASP A 108 -17.70 2.65 6.29
C ASP A 108 -16.24 2.94 5.94
N PHE A 109 -15.98 3.88 5.04
CA PHE A 109 -14.61 4.32 4.80
C PHE A 109 -14.10 5.10 6.01
N ASP A 110 -12.95 4.67 6.52
CA ASP A 110 -12.34 5.32 7.67
C ASP A 110 -11.70 6.65 7.23
N GLU A 111 -11.74 7.62 8.14
CA GLU A 111 -11.25 8.96 7.88
C GLU A 111 -9.83 9.15 8.41
N PHE A 112 -8.99 9.77 7.58
CA PHE A 112 -7.67 10.26 7.91
C PHE A 112 -7.51 11.69 7.38
N LEU A 113 -7.17 12.63 8.27
CA LEU A 113 -7.04 14.07 7.97
C LEU A 113 -8.26 14.67 7.24
N GLY A 114 -9.48 14.34 7.67
CA GLY A 114 -10.72 14.84 7.05
C GLY A 114 -11.04 14.21 5.69
N ARG A 115 -10.38 13.11 5.31
CA ARG A 115 -10.55 12.45 4.01
C ARG A 115 -10.75 10.95 4.19
N SER A 116 -11.61 10.37 3.36
CA SER A 116 -11.89 8.94 3.33
C SER A 116 -12.02 8.44 1.88
N GLY A 117 -12.11 7.13 1.69
CA GLY A 117 -12.40 6.53 0.38
C GLY A 117 -11.44 6.96 -0.73
N LYS A 118 -11.98 7.30 -1.90
CA LYS A 118 -11.20 7.75 -3.06
C LYS A 118 -10.54 9.10 -2.84
N ASN A 119 -11.15 9.99 -2.04
CA ASN A 119 -10.56 11.29 -1.71
C ASN A 119 -9.24 11.11 -0.94
N LEU A 120 -9.22 10.22 0.05
CA LEU A 120 -8.01 9.89 0.79
C LEU A 120 -6.90 9.36 -0.13
N LEU A 121 -7.21 8.40 -1.01
CA LEU A 121 -6.21 7.85 -1.93
C LEU A 121 -5.69 8.89 -2.93
N ASN A 122 -6.54 9.78 -3.44
CA ASN A 122 -6.13 10.88 -4.31
C ASN A 122 -5.20 11.86 -3.59
N PHE A 123 -5.48 12.19 -2.33
CA PHE A 123 -4.63 13.05 -1.52
C PHE A 123 -3.23 12.43 -1.29
N ILE A 124 -3.18 11.13 -1.03
CA ILE A 124 -1.92 10.40 -0.86
C ILE A 124 -1.14 10.37 -2.19
N GLN A 125 -1.80 10.02 -3.30
CA GLN A 125 -1.17 10.01 -4.63
C GLN A 125 -0.59 11.39 -4.98
N ALA A 126 -1.35 12.47 -4.79
CA ALA A 126 -0.89 13.83 -5.07
C ALA A 126 0.30 14.25 -4.18
N THR A 127 0.37 13.75 -2.94
CA THR A 127 1.51 13.99 -2.06
C THR A 127 2.75 13.23 -2.52
N ILE A 128 2.61 11.97 -2.94
CA ILE A 128 3.72 11.18 -3.48
C ILE A 128 4.24 11.79 -4.80
N GLU A 129 3.34 12.27 -5.67
CA GLU A 129 3.73 12.98 -6.90
C GLU A 129 4.49 14.27 -6.60
N ARG A 130 4.03 15.06 -5.62
CA ARG A 130 4.73 16.27 -5.17
C ARG A 130 6.14 15.96 -4.64
N VAL A 131 6.26 14.95 -3.77
CA VAL A 131 7.55 14.48 -3.26
C VAL A 131 8.46 14.01 -4.39
N GLY A 132 7.91 13.24 -5.34
CA GLY A 132 8.62 12.73 -6.49
C GLY A 132 9.13 13.82 -7.43
N ASN A 133 8.30 14.82 -7.72
CA ASN A 133 8.70 15.98 -8.52
C ASN A 133 9.84 16.76 -7.84
N ASN A 134 9.71 17.04 -6.55
CA ASN A 134 10.76 17.69 -5.78
C ASN A 134 12.05 16.86 -5.78
N TYR A 135 11.95 15.54 -5.65
CA TYR A 135 13.08 14.62 -5.68
C TYR A 135 13.83 14.66 -7.03
N MET A 136 13.09 14.59 -8.13
CA MET A 136 13.65 14.60 -9.49
C MET A 136 14.26 15.96 -9.85
N GLU A 137 13.73 17.05 -9.32
CA GLU A 137 14.20 18.42 -9.55
C GLU A 137 15.27 18.88 -8.53
N GLY A 138 15.61 18.06 -7.54
CA GLY A 138 16.56 18.40 -6.49
C GLY A 138 16.08 19.53 -5.56
N LYS A 139 14.77 19.68 -5.40
CA LYS A 139 14.14 20.68 -4.52
C LYS A 139 14.06 20.17 -3.07
N PRO A 140 14.07 21.08 -2.08
CA PRO A 140 13.79 20.71 -0.69
C PRO A 140 12.40 20.07 -0.56
N GLN A 141 12.29 19.14 0.38
CA GLN A 141 11.03 18.45 0.69
C GLN A 141 10.29 19.17 1.82
N ASP A 142 8.96 19.03 1.83
CA ASP A 142 8.13 19.47 2.95
C ASP A 142 8.18 18.40 4.06
N HIS A 143 8.40 18.85 5.31
CA HIS A 143 8.52 17.92 6.45
C HIS A 143 7.23 17.14 6.70
N ARG A 144 6.05 17.72 6.43
CA ARG A 144 4.75 17.04 6.57
C ARG A 144 4.59 15.96 5.51
N ASP A 145 5.08 16.19 4.30
CA ASP A 145 5.06 15.16 3.26
C ASP A 145 5.98 13.98 3.62
N GLN A 146 7.16 14.26 4.19
CA GLN A 146 8.05 13.22 4.70
C GLN A 146 7.42 12.45 5.86
N ALA A 147 6.77 13.15 6.79
CA ALA A 147 6.03 12.53 7.88
C ALA A 147 4.89 11.66 7.34
N LEU A 148 4.22 12.05 6.25
CA LEU A 148 3.20 11.21 5.63
C LEU A 148 3.81 9.90 5.11
N PHE A 149 5.00 9.90 4.51
CA PHE A 149 5.67 8.65 4.11
C PHE A 149 5.93 7.73 5.31
N PHE A 150 6.37 8.30 6.44
CA PHE A 150 6.50 7.56 7.69
C PHE A 150 5.14 7.01 8.16
N TYR A 151 4.07 7.81 8.10
CA TYR A 151 2.72 7.36 8.40
C TYR A 151 2.26 6.23 7.47
N LEU A 152 2.52 6.31 6.15
CA LEU A 152 2.13 5.26 5.21
C LEU A 152 2.81 3.93 5.57
N TRP A 153 4.05 3.96 6.05
CA TRP A 153 4.76 2.76 6.49
C TRP A 153 4.13 2.08 7.72
N CYS A 154 3.60 2.83 8.69
CA CYS A 154 3.34 2.28 10.02
C CYS A 154 2.19 2.90 10.83
N GLY A 155 1.42 3.78 10.19
CA GLY A 155 0.30 4.49 10.80
C GLY A 155 -0.96 3.63 10.93
N PRO A 156 -1.79 3.87 11.97
CA PRO A 156 -2.91 3.01 12.36
C PRO A 156 -4.02 2.87 11.32
N LYS A 157 -4.15 3.82 10.38
CA LYS A 157 -5.15 3.80 9.30
C LYS A 157 -4.51 3.85 7.92
N SER A 158 -3.23 3.51 7.83
CA SER A 158 -2.50 3.62 6.58
C SER A 158 -3.06 2.65 5.52
N PRO A 159 -3.34 3.12 4.29
CA PRO A 159 -3.71 2.26 3.17
C PRO A 159 -2.59 1.35 2.67
N PHE A 160 -1.38 1.46 3.23
CA PHE A 160 -0.20 0.68 2.87
C PHE A 160 0.20 -0.31 3.96
N PHE A 161 0.06 0.08 5.24
CA PHE A 161 0.50 -0.75 6.35
C PHE A 161 -0.52 -1.84 6.72
N GLY A 162 -1.82 -1.50 6.72
CA GLY A 162 -2.90 -2.45 6.93
C GLY A 162 -3.02 -3.08 8.32
N LYS A 163 -2.34 -2.53 9.32
CA LYS A 163 -2.52 -2.91 10.74
C LYS A 163 -2.74 -1.67 11.61
N HIS A 164 -3.37 -1.88 12.76
CA HIS A 164 -3.70 -0.79 13.68
C HIS A 164 -2.49 -0.15 14.39
N ALA A 165 -1.35 -0.83 14.46
CA ALA A 165 -0.12 -0.31 15.05
C ALA A 165 1.07 -1.19 14.67
N MET A 166 2.24 -0.57 14.44
CA MET A 166 3.53 -1.26 14.37
C MET A 166 4.04 -1.48 15.80
N LYS A 167 4.27 -2.74 16.17
CA LYS A 167 4.64 -3.16 17.53
C LYS A 167 6.12 -3.51 17.68
N THR A 168 6.98 -2.83 16.94
CA THR A 168 8.43 -3.11 16.91
C THR A 168 9.08 -2.87 18.27
N PHE A 169 8.73 -1.78 18.97
CA PHE A 169 9.26 -1.51 20.31
C PHE A 169 8.87 -2.63 21.27
N GLU A 170 7.58 -2.98 21.30
CA GLU A 170 7.06 -4.01 22.18
C GLU A 170 7.73 -5.36 21.89
N ARG A 171 7.88 -5.73 20.62
CA ARG A 171 8.57 -6.96 20.19
C ARG A 171 10.03 -7.00 20.60
N TYR A 172 10.71 -5.85 20.55
CA TYR A 172 12.13 -5.77 20.83
C TYR A 172 12.43 -5.74 22.32
N PHE A 173 11.58 -5.11 23.13
CA PHE A 173 11.92 -4.79 24.51
C PHE A 173 10.96 -5.35 25.57
N LEU A 174 9.74 -5.76 25.23
CA LEU A 174 8.78 -6.28 26.20
C LEU A 174 8.72 -7.81 26.17
N ILE A 175 8.76 -8.43 27.35
CA ILE A 175 8.62 -9.89 27.51
C ILE A 175 7.18 -10.34 27.21
N ASP A 176 6.19 -9.53 27.56
CA ASP A 176 4.78 -9.87 27.37
C ASP A 176 4.39 -9.89 25.89
N LYS A 177 4.26 -11.10 25.35
CA LYS A 177 3.86 -11.34 23.96
C LYS A 177 2.45 -10.84 23.63
N SER A 178 1.59 -10.61 24.62
CA SER A 178 0.26 -10.03 24.39
C SER A 178 0.36 -8.61 23.80
N THR A 179 1.43 -7.88 24.15
CA THR A 179 1.72 -6.52 23.66
C THR A 179 2.22 -6.49 22.21
N HIS A 180 2.66 -7.63 21.67
CA HIS A 180 3.25 -7.76 20.32
C HIS A 180 2.19 -7.89 19.21
N VAL A 181 0.91 -7.99 19.59
CA VAL A 181 -0.19 -8.28 18.68
C VAL A 181 -0.46 -7.08 17.77
N GLU A 182 -0.32 -7.31 16.47
CA GLU A 182 -0.65 -6.35 15.42
C GLU A 182 -1.92 -6.81 14.69
N ARG A 183 -3.08 -6.32 15.12
CA ARG A 183 -4.36 -6.59 14.47
C ARG A 183 -4.42 -5.93 13.10
N SER A 184 -4.85 -6.69 12.10
CA SER A 184 -5.17 -6.19 10.76
C SER A 184 -6.36 -5.22 10.80
N LEU A 185 -6.43 -4.32 9.84
CA LEU A 185 -7.61 -3.49 9.61
C LEU A 185 -8.77 -4.30 9.04
N TYR A 186 -9.97 -3.71 9.05
CA TYR A 186 -11.23 -4.38 8.71
C TYR A 186 -11.41 -4.67 7.21
N TRP A 187 -10.49 -4.24 6.35
CA TRP A 187 -10.57 -4.34 4.88
C TRP A 187 -11.00 -5.72 4.38
N GLN A 188 -10.31 -6.79 4.79
CA GLN A 188 -10.61 -8.15 4.33
C GLN A 188 -11.98 -8.62 4.79
N GLN A 189 -12.30 -8.39 6.07
CA GLN A 189 -13.58 -8.78 6.65
C GLN A 189 -14.74 -8.05 5.95
N ASN A 190 -14.51 -6.78 5.59
CA ASN A 190 -15.48 -5.97 4.87
C ASN A 190 -15.64 -6.41 3.41
N LEU A 191 -14.57 -6.87 2.74
CA LEU A 191 -14.67 -7.40 1.37
C LEU A 191 -15.51 -8.69 1.25
N GLU A 192 -15.78 -9.38 2.36
CA GLU A 192 -16.74 -10.50 2.39
C GLU A 192 -18.20 -10.00 2.34
N GLN A 193 -18.45 -8.74 2.70
CA GLN A 193 -19.79 -8.19 2.83
C GLN A 193 -20.27 -7.55 1.50
N PRO A 194 -21.41 -7.98 0.92
CA PRO A 194 -21.94 -7.42 -0.32
C PRO A 194 -22.17 -5.90 -0.28
N GLN A 195 -22.62 -5.39 0.87
CA GLN A 195 -22.88 -3.95 1.08
C GLN A 195 -21.61 -3.10 0.96
N PHE A 196 -20.49 -3.57 1.52
CA PHE A 196 -19.21 -2.86 1.44
C PHE A 196 -18.65 -2.92 0.02
N LYS A 197 -18.72 -4.10 -0.62
CA LYS A 197 -18.34 -4.26 -2.03
C LYS A 197 -19.11 -3.26 -2.91
N ALA A 198 -20.44 -3.20 -2.79
CA ALA A 198 -21.26 -2.25 -3.56
C ALA A 198 -20.85 -0.79 -3.31
N LYS A 199 -20.59 -0.41 -2.05
CA LYS A 199 -20.10 0.92 -1.68
C LYS A 199 -18.74 1.23 -2.32
N LEU A 200 -17.79 0.31 -2.24
CA LEU A 200 -16.46 0.42 -2.85
C LEU A 200 -16.54 0.57 -4.38
N LEU A 201 -17.31 -0.30 -5.03
CA LEU A 201 -17.50 -0.26 -6.47
C LEU A 201 -18.11 1.07 -6.92
N SER A 202 -19.11 1.57 -6.19
CA SER A 202 -19.75 2.86 -6.48
C SER A 202 -18.82 4.05 -6.25
N GLU A 203 -18.04 4.05 -5.17
CA GLU A 203 -17.09 5.13 -4.83
C GLU A 203 -16.04 5.33 -5.94
N PHE A 204 -15.56 4.22 -6.50
CA PHE A 204 -14.51 4.26 -7.52
C PHE A 204 -15.06 4.25 -8.95
N GLY A 205 -16.32 3.88 -9.15
CA GLY A 205 -16.95 3.75 -10.47
C GLY A 205 -16.45 2.52 -11.23
N VAL A 206 -16.23 1.41 -10.51
CA VAL A 206 -15.60 0.17 -10.99
C VAL A 206 -16.51 -1.03 -10.76
N GLN A 207 -16.16 -2.17 -11.36
CA GLN A 207 -16.86 -3.45 -11.19
C GLN A 207 -16.09 -4.43 -10.29
N ARG A 208 -14.76 -4.29 -10.22
CA ARG A 208 -13.90 -5.19 -9.45
C ARG A 208 -12.80 -4.41 -8.75
N VAL A 209 -12.26 -5.01 -7.69
CA VAL A 209 -11.08 -4.53 -6.98
C VAL A 209 -10.01 -5.61 -6.96
N VAL A 210 -8.81 -5.25 -7.39
CA VAL A 210 -7.58 -6.03 -7.27
C VAL A 210 -6.73 -5.41 -6.18
N TYR A 211 -6.37 -6.22 -5.20
CA TYR A 211 -5.57 -5.81 -4.04
C TYR A 211 -4.52 -6.86 -3.69
N GLY A 212 -3.50 -6.48 -2.91
CA GLY A 212 -2.44 -7.39 -2.45
C GLY A 212 -2.30 -7.39 -0.93
N HIS A 213 -1.05 -7.41 -0.46
CA HIS A 213 -0.63 -7.25 0.95
C HIS A 213 -0.92 -8.41 1.89
N THR A 214 -1.89 -9.26 1.57
CA THR A 214 -2.17 -10.46 2.35
C THR A 214 -2.01 -11.71 1.52
N PRO A 215 -1.03 -12.55 1.87
CA PRO A 215 -0.81 -13.80 1.17
C PRO A 215 -2.02 -14.72 1.19
N ILE A 216 -2.34 -15.29 0.03
CA ILE A 216 -3.40 -16.30 -0.12
C ILE A 216 -2.77 -17.67 0.07
N ASP A 217 -3.30 -18.43 1.01
CA ASP A 217 -2.89 -19.82 1.24
C ASP A 217 -3.63 -20.75 0.26
N TYR A 218 -3.24 -20.70 -1.02
CA TYR A 218 -3.83 -21.53 -2.07
C TYR A 218 -3.71 -23.03 -1.77
N LEU A 219 -2.63 -23.45 -1.11
CA LEU A 219 -2.43 -24.85 -0.70
C LEU A 219 -3.50 -25.35 0.27
N LYS A 220 -4.21 -24.45 0.96
CA LYS A 220 -5.37 -24.75 1.80
C LYS A 220 -6.72 -24.63 1.08
N GLY A 221 -6.70 -24.54 -0.25
CA GLY A 221 -7.90 -24.42 -1.09
C GLY A 221 -8.53 -23.01 -1.07
N LYS A 222 -7.77 -21.97 -0.72
CA LYS A 222 -8.26 -20.59 -0.85
C LYS A 222 -8.12 -20.10 -2.28
N HIS A 223 -9.16 -19.40 -2.75
CA HIS A 223 -9.22 -18.82 -4.08
C HIS A 223 -8.65 -17.39 -4.14
N MET A 224 -8.21 -16.97 -5.32
CA MET A 224 -7.77 -15.60 -5.60
C MET A 224 -8.94 -14.62 -5.54
N ALA A 225 -10.08 -15.01 -6.08
CA ALA A 225 -11.29 -14.20 -6.07
C ALA A 225 -12.31 -14.71 -5.03
N GLY A 226 -13.16 -13.79 -4.54
CA GLY A 226 -14.41 -14.20 -3.90
C GLY A 226 -15.37 -14.83 -4.92
N ASP A 227 -16.37 -15.58 -4.44
CA ASP A 227 -17.33 -16.31 -5.28
C ASP A 227 -18.11 -15.43 -6.29
N ASP A 228 -18.19 -14.12 -6.03
CA ASP A 228 -18.83 -13.14 -6.91
C ASP A 228 -17.87 -12.51 -7.95
N GLY A 229 -16.59 -12.87 -7.93
CA GLY A 229 -15.56 -12.34 -8.83
C GLY A 229 -15.23 -10.86 -8.62
N VAL A 230 -15.73 -10.23 -7.54
CA VAL A 230 -15.61 -8.78 -7.32
C VAL A 230 -14.27 -8.41 -6.68
N ALA A 231 -13.90 -9.10 -5.61
CA ALA A 231 -12.69 -8.84 -4.85
C ALA A 231 -11.65 -9.90 -5.19
N ILE A 232 -10.54 -9.48 -5.80
CA ILE A 232 -9.50 -10.35 -6.32
C ILE A 232 -8.19 -10.01 -5.62
N ASN A 233 -7.63 -10.96 -4.89
CA ASN A 233 -6.34 -10.81 -4.26
C ASN A 233 -5.26 -11.34 -5.22
N VAL A 234 -4.32 -10.47 -5.59
CA VAL A 234 -3.16 -10.79 -6.42
C VAL A 234 -1.92 -10.52 -5.58
N ASP A 235 -1.52 -11.50 -4.79
CA ASP A 235 -0.37 -11.35 -3.90
C ASP A 235 0.96 -11.71 -4.59
N GLY A 236 1.99 -10.95 -4.22
CA GLY A 236 3.37 -11.08 -4.68
C GLY A 236 4.20 -12.06 -3.85
N GLY A 237 3.62 -13.20 -3.43
CA GLY A 237 4.21 -14.23 -2.55
C GLY A 237 5.49 -14.92 -3.04
N PHE A 238 6.21 -14.32 -3.99
CA PHE A 238 7.49 -14.76 -4.55
C PHE A 238 8.62 -14.89 -3.51
N ALA A 239 8.54 -14.19 -2.36
CA ALA A 239 9.61 -14.30 -1.38
C ALA A 239 9.60 -15.69 -0.72
N ALA A 240 10.79 -16.25 -0.50
CA ALA A 240 10.96 -17.57 0.13
C ALA A 240 10.38 -17.64 1.55
N ALA A 241 10.31 -16.50 2.26
CA ALA A 241 9.68 -16.41 3.58
C ALA A 241 8.13 -16.51 3.55
N TYR A 242 7.52 -16.46 2.36
CA TYR A 242 6.09 -16.62 2.15
C TYR A 242 5.82 -17.96 1.44
N TYR A 243 5.22 -17.94 0.24
CA TYR A 243 4.82 -19.15 -0.48
C TYR A 243 5.78 -19.52 -1.61
N ASN A 244 6.80 -18.71 -1.87
CA ASN A 244 7.71 -18.85 -3.00
C ASN A 244 6.97 -18.95 -4.36
N ARG A 245 5.74 -18.44 -4.42
CA ARG A 245 4.83 -18.42 -5.57
C ARG A 245 4.21 -17.05 -5.71
N GLY A 246 4.23 -16.52 -6.93
CA GLY A 246 3.53 -15.28 -7.26
C GLY A 246 2.17 -15.55 -7.90
N HIS A 247 1.34 -14.52 -7.94
CA HIS A 247 0.08 -14.54 -8.67
C HIS A 247 0.11 -13.52 -9.81
N SER A 248 -0.70 -13.76 -10.83
CA SER A 248 -0.93 -12.83 -11.93
C SER A 248 -2.40 -12.86 -12.31
N LEU A 249 -2.91 -11.73 -12.79
CA LEU A 249 -4.28 -11.62 -13.26
C LEU A 249 -4.26 -11.32 -14.76
N VAL A 250 -5.01 -12.09 -15.54
CA VAL A 250 -5.12 -11.92 -16.98
C VAL A 250 -6.56 -11.63 -17.34
N GLN A 251 -6.78 -10.51 -18.01
CA GLN A 251 -8.06 -10.15 -18.60
C GLN A 251 -7.94 -10.21 -20.12
N THR A 252 -8.76 -11.07 -20.73
CA THR A 252 -8.97 -11.14 -22.17
C THR A 252 -10.35 -10.56 -22.50
N PRO A 253 -10.70 -10.35 -23.79
CA PRO A 253 -12.05 -9.94 -24.15
C PRO A 253 -13.14 -10.93 -23.68
N HIS A 254 -12.82 -12.20 -23.46
CA HIS A 254 -13.80 -13.23 -23.12
C HIS A 254 -13.72 -13.73 -21.69
N GLN A 255 -12.60 -13.56 -21.00
CA GLN A 255 -12.38 -14.19 -19.70
C GLN A 255 -11.50 -13.33 -18.81
N LEU A 256 -11.72 -13.47 -17.51
CA LEU A 256 -10.85 -13.01 -16.45
C LEU A 256 -10.38 -14.23 -15.67
N TYR A 257 -9.08 -14.44 -15.57
CA TYR A 257 -8.54 -15.57 -14.82
C TYR A 257 -7.24 -15.20 -14.09
N GLY A 258 -7.07 -15.81 -12.93
CA GLY A 258 -5.84 -15.78 -12.16
C GLY A 258 -4.88 -16.88 -12.63
N ILE A 259 -3.59 -16.58 -12.59
CA ILE A 259 -2.51 -17.55 -12.78
C ILE A 259 -1.70 -17.59 -11.48
N ILE A 260 -1.57 -18.77 -10.90
CA ILE A 260 -0.63 -19.03 -9.82
C ILE A 260 0.66 -19.54 -10.44
N LEU A 261 1.74 -18.81 -10.18
CA LEU A 261 3.02 -19.06 -10.80
C LEU A 261 3.77 -20.21 -10.10
N PRO A 262 4.57 -20.97 -10.85
CA PRO A 262 5.40 -22.03 -10.31
C PRO A 262 6.50 -21.42 -9.44
N THR A 263 6.93 -22.20 -8.46
CA THR A 263 8.11 -21.87 -7.68
C THR A 263 9.36 -21.89 -8.55
N PRO A 264 10.43 -21.16 -8.18
CA PRO A 264 11.72 -21.24 -8.86
C PRO A 264 12.26 -22.66 -9.02
N ASP A 265 11.96 -23.57 -8.10
CA ASP A 265 12.45 -24.95 -8.16
C ASP A 265 11.62 -25.82 -9.11
N GLU A 266 10.30 -25.62 -9.18
CA GLU A 266 9.46 -26.26 -10.20
C GLU A 266 9.83 -25.81 -11.61
N ILE A 267 10.19 -24.53 -11.79
CA ILE A 267 10.69 -24.02 -13.08
C ILE A 267 11.98 -24.76 -13.48
N LYS A 268 12.94 -24.89 -12.55
CA LYS A 268 14.20 -25.62 -12.82
C LYS A 268 13.95 -27.10 -13.10
N GLU A 269 13.01 -27.73 -12.42
CA GLU A 269 12.67 -29.14 -12.65
C GLU A 269 12.05 -29.35 -14.02
N ALA A 270 11.10 -28.50 -14.41
CA ALA A 270 10.48 -28.53 -15.74
C ALA A 270 11.51 -28.31 -16.85
N GLU A 271 12.44 -27.36 -16.67
CA GLU A 271 13.55 -27.13 -17.60
C GLU A 271 14.44 -28.38 -17.76
N ARG A 272 14.79 -29.06 -16.66
CA ARG A 272 15.59 -30.30 -16.70
C ARG A 272 14.87 -31.44 -17.41
N LYS A 273 13.55 -31.51 -17.28
CA LYS A 273 12.71 -32.53 -17.93
C LYS A 273 12.31 -32.17 -19.36
N LEU A 274 12.61 -30.94 -19.81
CA LEU A 274 12.14 -30.38 -21.09
C LEU A 274 10.59 -30.35 -21.17
N GLU A 275 9.94 -30.04 -20.05
CA GLU A 275 8.48 -29.93 -19.90
C GLU A 275 8.07 -28.48 -19.61
N SER A 276 6.77 -28.21 -19.68
CA SER A 276 6.22 -26.92 -19.23
C SER A 276 6.13 -26.88 -17.70
N ALA A 277 6.50 -25.75 -17.10
CA ALA A 277 6.34 -25.57 -15.67
C ALA A 277 4.84 -25.61 -15.29
N PRO A 278 4.48 -26.21 -14.14
CA PRO A 278 3.09 -26.32 -13.73
C PRO A 278 2.52 -24.93 -13.45
N LEU A 279 1.38 -24.63 -14.09
CA LEU A 279 0.60 -23.41 -13.86
C LEU A 279 -0.77 -23.83 -13.33
N ASP A 280 -1.20 -23.24 -12.22
CA ASP A 280 -2.59 -23.33 -11.80
C ASP A 280 -3.35 -22.11 -12.32
N ILE A 281 -4.53 -22.36 -12.88
CA ILE A 281 -5.39 -21.32 -13.46
C ILE A 281 -6.72 -21.31 -12.70
N GLU A 282 -7.09 -20.16 -12.17
CA GLU A 282 -8.40 -19.91 -11.56
C GLU A 282 -9.24 -19.08 -12.52
N LEU A 283 -10.28 -19.66 -13.12
CA LEU A 283 -11.24 -18.90 -13.91
C LEU A 283 -12.11 -18.07 -12.95
N ILE A 284 -12.01 -16.75 -13.05
CA ILE A 284 -12.72 -15.80 -12.18
C ILE A 284 -14.03 -15.36 -12.83
N ASP A 285 -14.02 -15.09 -14.14
CA ASP A 285 -15.20 -14.67 -14.88
C ASP A 285 -15.12 -15.00 -16.37
N GLU A 286 -16.28 -15.19 -17.00
CA GLU A 286 -16.44 -15.43 -18.43
C GLU A 286 -17.50 -14.50 -19.03
N PHE A 287 -17.10 -13.72 -20.03
CA PHE A 287 -17.93 -12.73 -20.69
C PHE A 287 -18.62 -13.36 -21.89
N LEU A 288 -19.96 -13.41 -21.83
CA LEU A 288 -20.80 -13.91 -22.91
C LEU A 288 -20.52 -13.23 -24.25
N HIS A 289 -20.15 -11.95 -24.22
CA HIS A 289 -19.79 -11.15 -25.39
C HIS A 289 -18.40 -10.54 -25.17
N PRO A 290 -17.56 -10.44 -26.21
CA PRO A 290 -16.22 -9.91 -26.06
C PRO A 290 -16.26 -8.47 -25.58
N MET A 291 -15.63 -8.19 -24.44
CA MET A 291 -15.44 -6.83 -23.93
C MET A 291 -14.59 -6.04 -24.92
N LYS A 292 -15.08 -4.86 -25.32
CA LYS A 292 -14.32 -3.92 -26.14
C LYS A 292 -13.94 -2.71 -25.29
N VAL A 293 -12.84 -2.04 -25.65
CA VAL A 293 -12.41 -0.79 -25.00
C VAL A 293 -13.56 0.23 -24.95
N LYS A 294 -14.38 0.30 -26.00
CA LYS A 294 -15.54 1.20 -26.07
C LYS A 294 -16.61 0.95 -24.97
N ASP A 295 -16.62 -0.24 -24.38
CA ASP A 295 -17.61 -0.67 -23.38
C ASP A 295 -17.16 -0.32 -21.96
N SER A 296 -15.86 -0.07 -21.74
CA SER A 296 -15.30 0.39 -20.47
C SER A 296 -15.69 1.84 -20.16
N GLN A 297 -15.55 2.27 -18.90
CA GLN A 297 -15.78 3.67 -18.52
C GLN A 297 -14.85 4.62 -19.28
N GLU A 298 -13.58 4.25 -19.45
CA GLU A 298 -12.62 5.04 -20.23
C GLU A 298 -13.07 5.18 -21.69
N GLY A 299 -13.51 4.09 -22.32
CA GLY A 299 -14.03 4.13 -23.69
C GLY A 299 -15.27 4.99 -23.84
N LYS A 300 -16.15 5.03 -22.82
CA LYS A 300 -17.33 5.91 -22.79
C LYS A 300 -16.91 7.38 -22.66
N MET A 301 -15.91 7.68 -21.83
CA MET A 301 -15.37 9.04 -21.70
C MET A 301 -14.73 9.53 -23.01
N LEU A 302 -13.89 8.70 -23.64
CA LEU A 302 -13.27 9.01 -24.94
C LEU A 302 -14.31 9.25 -26.04
N GLN A 303 -15.38 8.46 -26.07
CA GLN A 303 -16.49 8.70 -27.01
C GLN A 303 -17.21 10.02 -26.75
N LYS A 304 -17.42 10.38 -25.48
CA LYS A 304 -18.04 11.65 -25.11
C LYS A 304 -17.18 12.83 -25.55
N GLU A 305 -15.88 12.77 -25.30
CA GLU A 305 -14.91 13.78 -25.73
C GLU A 305 -14.88 13.90 -27.25
N ARG A 306 -14.75 12.78 -27.98
CA ARG A 306 -14.85 12.74 -29.44
C ARG A 306 -16.12 13.45 -29.92
N ASN A 307 -17.27 13.12 -29.34
CA ASN A 307 -18.55 13.72 -29.75
C ASN A 307 -18.58 15.24 -29.50
N GLN A 308 -17.96 15.74 -28.43
CA GLN A 308 -17.84 17.17 -28.15
C GLN A 308 -16.92 17.87 -29.16
N LEU A 309 -15.78 17.26 -29.47
CA LEU A 309 -14.83 17.78 -30.48
C LEU A 309 -15.48 17.84 -31.87
N MET A 310 -16.19 16.77 -32.27
CA MET A 310 -16.91 16.75 -33.55
C MET A 310 -17.95 17.88 -33.65
N LYS A 311 -18.73 18.12 -32.58
CA LYS A 311 -19.68 19.25 -32.54
C LYS A 311 -18.98 20.60 -32.71
N LYS A 312 -17.79 20.77 -32.11
CA LYS A 312 -17.00 22.01 -32.24
C LYS A 312 -16.48 22.19 -33.67
N ILE A 313 -16.00 21.12 -34.31
CA ILE A 313 -15.54 21.15 -35.71
C ILE A 313 -16.69 21.57 -36.63
N THR A 314 -17.84 20.90 -36.54
CA THR A 314 -19.01 21.23 -37.38
C THR A 314 -19.49 22.67 -37.18
N ARG A 315 -19.42 23.20 -35.96
CA ARG A 315 -19.75 24.60 -35.68
C ARG A 315 -18.77 25.56 -36.37
N LEU A 316 -17.47 25.30 -36.29
CA LEU A 316 -16.44 26.15 -36.91
C LEU A 316 -16.52 26.11 -38.44
N GLU A 317 -16.81 24.95 -39.03
CA GLU A 317 -17.07 24.81 -40.47
C GLU A 317 -18.25 25.68 -40.90
N ALA A 318 -19.35 25.67 -40.14
CA ALA A 318 -20.52 26.51 -40.42
C ALA A 318 -20.22 28.02 -40.27
N GLU A 319 -19.36 28.41 -39.33
CA GLU A 319 -18.92 29.81 -39.14
C GLU A 319 -17.94 30.29 -40.23
N THR A 320 -17.22 29.38 -40.91
CA THR A 320 -16.27 29.72 -41.99
C THR A 320 -16.93 29.75 -43.38
N THR A 321 -18.13 29.17 -43.50
CA THR A 321 -18.90 29.10 -44.76
C THR A 321 -19.94 30.24 -44.88
N ASN A 322 -20.09 31.07 -43.84
CA ASN A 322 -20.87 32.31 -43.83
C ASN A 322 -19.93 33.52 -43.88
#